data_AF-A0A0F3II14-F1
#
_entry.id   AF-A0A0F3II14-F1
#
_cell.length_a   1.000
_cell.length_b   1.000
_cell.length_c   1.000
_cell.angle_alpha   90.00
_cell.angle_beta   90.00
_cell.angle_gamma   90.00
#
_symmetry.space_group_name_H-M   'P 1'
#
loop_
_entity.id
_entity.type
_entity.pdbx_description
1 polymer ?
#
loop_
_entity_poly.entity_id
_entity_poly.type
_entity_poly.pdbx_seq_one_letter_code
_entity_poly.pdbx_strand_id
1 'polypeptide(L)'
;MGLVPWNIEMIVLYDYKNNIEIVGTEQRPFKNIQKLITTKEELIPLVKDIDFPKNNLIIRPNNEDDQFIKKDFLSVDELFNEFDLLLEKSINGVVFVENDHRAHRSVNRMEAIRYATIDLIIKCHSFCPECSSPGFSVNRGEGNLPCEYCGFESDTFKYLVYKCNKCSFEKRIERSDITNVDQQYCNYCNP
;
A
#
# COMPACT_ATOMS: atom_id res chain seq x y z
N MET A 1 2.05 12.61 -16.63
CA MET A 1 2.40 11.75 -15.48
C MET A 1 1.08 11.17 -14.98
N GLY A 2 0.85 9.87 -15.15
CA GLY A 2 -0.41 9.24 -14.73
C GLY A 2 -0.42 8.99 -13.22
N LEU A 3 -1.60 9.13 -12.59
CA LEU A 3 -1.79 8.71 -11.21
C LEU A 3 -1.67 7.19 -11.13
N VAL A 4 -0.66 6.69 -10.42
CA VAL A 4 -0.49 5.26 -10.15
C VAL A 4 -1.22 4.94 -8.85
N PRO A 5 -2.13 3.94 -8.81
CA PRO A 5 -2.76 3.54 -7.56
C PRO A 5 -1.68 3.13 -6.54
N TRP A 6 -1.87 3.58 -5.30
CA TRP A 6 -0.88 3.43 -4.22
C TRP A 6 -1.48 2.60 -3.10
N ASN A 7 -0.84 1.48 -2.74
CA ASN A 7 -1.28 0.65 -1.63
C ASN A 7 -0.53 1.02 -0.35
N ILE A 8 -1.26 1.05 0.76
CA ILE A 8 -0.73 1.28 2.10
C ILE A 8 -1.26 0.15 2.99
N GLU A 9 -0.38 -0.70 3.48
CA GLU A 9 -0.71 -1.69 4.51
C GLU A 9 -0.20 -1.22 5.86
N MET A 10 -1.02 -1.42 6.89
CA MET A 10 -0.68 -1.12 8.28
C MET A 10 -0.97 -2.34 9.16
N ILE A 11 0.01 -2.74 9.97
CA ILE A 11 -0.14 -3.76 11.00
C ILE A 11 0.03 -3.09 12.36
N VAL A 12 -1.01 -3.19 13.18
CA VAL A 12 -1.05 -2.56 14.50
C VAL A 12 -0.89 -3.63 15.56
N LEU A 13 0.14 -3.50 16.39
CA LEU A 13 0.25 -4.21 17.65
C LEU A 13 -0.18 -3.28 18.78
N TYR A 14 -1.28 -3.65 19.44
CA TYR A 14 -1.80 -2.93 20.60
C TYR A 14 -1.68 -3.80 21.85
N ASP A 15 -0.79 -3.40 22.76
CA ASP A 15 -0.63 -4.00 24.08
C ASP A 15 -1.44 -3.17 25.09
N TYR A 16 -2.64 -3.64 25.38
CA TYR A 16 -3.54 -3.00 26.33
C TYR A 16 -2.97 -2.94 27.75
N LYS A 17 -2.24 -3.97 28.19
CA LYS A 17 -1.72 -4.05 29.57
C LYS A 17 -0.67 -2.98 29.82
N ASN A 18 0.19 -2.73 28.85
CA ASN A 18 1.27 -1.76 28.95
C ASN A 18 0.94 -0.39 28.35
N ASN A 19 -0.26 -0.26 27.74
CA ASN A 19 -0.71 0.89 26.97
C ASN A 19 0.30 1.30 25.88
N ILE A 20 0.71 0.32 25.06
CA ILE A 20 1.68 0.51 23.99
C ILE A 20 0.99 0.22 22.66
N GLU A 21 1.16 1.13 21.71
CA GLU A 21 0.77 0.96 20.31
C GLU A 21 2.02 1.05 19.43
N ILE A 22 2.22 0.05 18.56
CA ILE A 22 3.28 0.01 17.57
C ILE A 22 2.65 -0.29 16.22
N VAL A 23 2.95 0.53 15.22
CA VAL A 23 2.41 0.41 13.87
C VAL A 23 3.54 0.14 12.90
N GLY A 24 3.49 -1.01 12.24
CA GLY A 24 4.30 -1.31 11.07
C GLY A 24 3.56 -0.92 9.79
N THR A 25 4.27 -0.37 8.82
CA THR A 25 3.69 0.15 7.59
C THR A 25 4.50 -0.26 6.38
N GLU A 26 3.83 -0.55 5.27
CA GLU A 26 4.46 -0.70 3.96
C GLU A 26 3.65 0.07 2.92
N GLN A 27 4.34 0.74 2.00
CA GLN A 27 3.74 1.48 0.92
C GLN A 27 4.37 1.13 -0.41
N ARG A 28 3.54 0.89 -1.43
CA ARG A 28 4.04 0.56 -2.78
C ARG A 28 3.01 0.79 -3.87
N PRO A 29 3.45 0.96 -5.13
CA PRO A 29 2.56 0.92 -6.28
C PRO A 29 1.71 -0.36 -6.28
N PHE A 30 0.45 -0.23 -6.64
CA PHE A 30 -0.45 -1.37 -6.78
C PHE A 30 -1.22 -1.29 -8.09
N LYS A 31 -1.39 -2.44 -8.73
CA LYS A 31 -2.16 -2.54 -9.96
C LYS A 31 -3.62 -2.75 -9.62
N ASN A 32 -4.39 -1.67 -9.67
CA ASN A 32 -5.84 -1.72 -9.49
C ASN A 32 -6.54 -1.84 -10.85
N ILE A 33 -7.35 -2.89 -11.00
CA ILE A 33 -8.21 -3.13 -12.16
C ILE A 33 -9.64 -2.98 -11.68
N GLN A 34 -10.38 -2.10 -12.34
CA GLN A 34 -11.82 -1.92 -12.24
C GLN A 34 -12.32 -1.59 -13.64
N LYS A 35 -13.13 -2.47 -14.23
CA LYS A 35 -13.59 -2.35 -15.63
C LYS A 35 -15.00 -2.88 -15.79
N LEU A 36 -15.78 -2.23 -16.64
CA LEU A 36 -16.99 -2.82 -17.22
C LEU A 36 -16.57 -3.63 -18.44
N ILE A 37 -17.05 -4.87 -18.52
CA ILE A 37 -16.67 -5.83 -19.55
C ILE A 37 -17.93 -6.36 -20.21
N THR A 38 -17.93 -6.41 -21.53
CA THR A 38 -19.09 -6.86 -22.33
C THR A 38 -18.87 -8.24 -22.96
N THR A 39 -17.62 -8.67 -23.11
CA THR A 39 -17.24 -9.90 -23.82
C THR A 39 -16.16 -10.68 -23.09
N LYS A 40 -16.08 -12.00 -23.34
CA LYS A 40 -15.00 -12.82 -22.76
C LYS A 40 -13.63 -12.45 -23.33
N GLU A 41 -13.59 -12.00 -24.57
CA GLU A 41 -12.39 -11.56 -25.27
C GLU A 41 -11.70 -10.41 -24.54
N GLU A 42 -12.47 -9.51 -23.92
CA GLU A 42 -11.99 -8.44 -23.04
C GLU A 42 -11.48 -8.95 -21.68
N LEU A 43 -12.05 -10.05 -21.16
CA LEU A 43 -11.68 -10.64 -19.87
C LEU A 43 -10.39 -11.47 -19.93
N ILE A 44 -10.15 -12.18 -21.04
CA ILE A 44 -8.94 -13.02 -21.27
C ILE A 44 -7.62 -12.28 -20.96
N PRO A 45 -7.35 -11.07 -21.49
CA PRO A 45 -6.11 -10.38 -21.19
C PRO A 45 -6.00 -10.04 -19.69
N LEU A 46 -7.10 -9.72 -19.00
CA LEU A 46 -7.08 -9.42 -17.56
C LEU A 46 -6.69 -10.64 -16.72
N VAL A 47 -7.25 -11.80 -17.03
CA VAL A 47 -6.94 -13.08 -16.34
C VAL A 47 -5.44 -13.39 -16.43
N LYS A 48 -4.83 -13.18 -17.60
CA LYS A 48 -3.38 -13.35 -17.81
C LYS A 48 -2.58 -12.29 -17.05
N ASP A 49 -3.01 -11.04 -17.15
CA ASP A 49 -2.32 -9.86 -16.62
C ASP A 49 -2.23 -9.84 -15.09
N ILE A 50 -3.15 -10.52 -14.39
CA ILE A 50 -3.14 -10.65 -12.94
C ILE A 50 -2.51 -11.96 -12.43
N ASP A 51 -2.00 -12.85 -13.29
CA ASP A 51 -1.52 -14.18 -12.86
C ASP A 51 -2.62 -14.99 -12.11
N PHE A 52 -3.83 -15.03 -12.67
CA PHE A 52 -4.96 -15.79 -12.14
C PHE A 52 -4.67 -17.31 -12.15
N PRO A 53 -5.06 -18.10 -11.13
CA PRO A 53 -5.91 -17.73 -9.97
C PRO A 53 -5.13 -17.29 -8.72
N LYS A 54 -3.80 -17.10 -8.81
CA LYS A 54 -3.01 -16.65 -7.65
C LYS A 54 -3.46 -15.29 -7.16
N ASN A 55 -3.78 -14.40 -8.11
CA ASN A 55 -4.62 -13.24 -7.84
C ASN A 55 -6.02 -13.51 -8.40
N ASN A 56 -7.04 -13.09 -7.67
CA ASN A 56 -8.43 -13.38 -8.04
C ASN A 56 -9.16 -12.13 -8.55
N LEU A 57 -10.38 -12.34 -9.04
CA LEU A 57 -11.28 -11.29 -9.48
C LEU A 57 -12.58 -11.37 -8.68
N ILE A 58 -13.22 -10.22 -8.52
CA ILE A 58 -14.61 -10.11 -8.10
C ILE A 58 -15.38 -9.60 -9.31
N ILE A 59 -16.50 -10.24 -9.62
CA ILE A 59 -17.35 -9.85 -10.74
C ILE A 59 -18.80 -9.63 -10.26
N ARG A 60 -19.46 -8.63 -10.85
CA ARG A 60 -20.83 -8.18 -10.54
C ARG A 60 -21.57 -7.86 -11.84
N PRO A 61 -22.89 -8.09 -11.96
CA PRO A 61 -23.63 -7.57 -13.08
C PRO A 61 -23.77 -6.04 -12.95
N ASN A 62 -24.01 -5.35 -14.08
CA ASN A 62 -24.36 -3.93 -14.14
C ASN A 62 -23.24 -2.92 -13.79
N ASN A 63 -22.78 -2.88 -12.55
CA ASN A 63 -21.82 -1.90 -12.02
C ASN A 63 -21.20 -2.35 -10.67
N GLU A 64 -20.35 -1.49 -10.11
CA GLU A 64 -19.64 -1.69 -8.84
C GLU A 64 -20.55 -1.81 -7.60
N ASP A 65 -21.74 -1.21 -7.65
CA ASP A 65 -22.69 -1.12 -6.52
C ASP A 65 -23.71 -2.29 -6.49
N ASP A 66 -23.67 -3.19 -7.48
CA ASP A 66 -24.59 -4.32 -7.55
C ASP A 66 -24.37 -5.28 -6.37
N GLN A 67 -25.48 -5.71 -5.74
CA GLN A 67 -25.45 -6.59 -4.58
C GLN A 67 -25.09 -8.03 -4.92
N PHE A 68 -25.25 -8.44 -6.18
CA PHE A 68 -24.92 -9.78 -6.63
C PHE A 68 -23.43 -9.89 -6.97
N ILE A 69 -22.68 -10.49 -6.04
CA ILE A 69 -21.21 -10.57 -6.10
C ILE A 69 -20.80 -12.03 -6.32
N LYS A 70 -19.97 -12.28 -7.34
CA LYS A 70 -19.26 -13.56 -7.56
C LYS A 70 -17.76 -13.38 -7.36
N LYS A 71 -17.15 -14.33 -6.65
CA LYS A 71 -15.76 -14.29 -6.19
C LYS A 71 -15.31 -15.70 -5.83
N ASP A 72 -14.05 -15.85 -5.41
CA ASP A 72 -13.45 -17.11 -4.95
C ASP A 72 -13.25 -18.17 -6.05
N PHE A 73 -13.11 -17.74 -7.30
CA PHE A 73 -12.92 -18.61 -8.46
C PHE A 73 -11.65 -19.46 -8.34
N LEU A 74 -11.75 -20.75 -8.68
CA LEU A 74 -10.67 -21.71 -8.64
C LEU A 74 -10.07 -21.99 -10.02
N SER A 75 -10.82 -21.73 -11.09
CA SER A 75 -10.37 -21.93 -12.48
C SER A 75 -10.89 -20.85 -13.43
N VAL A 76 -10.26 -20.74 -14.59
CA VAL A 76 -10.67 -19.81 -15.65
C VAL A 76 -12.05 -20.21 -16.19
N ASP A 77 -12.32 -21.51 -16.29
CA ASP A 77 -13.61 -22.02 -16.76
C ASP A 77 -14.75 -21.63 -15.81
N GLU A 78 -14.53 -21.70 -14.48
CA GLU A 78 -15.50 -21.27 -13.48
C GLU A 78 -15.79 -19.77 -13.62
N LEU A 79 -14.75 -18.95 -13.76
CA LEU A 79 -14.88 -17.51 -13.99
C LEU A 79 -15.66 -17.20 -15.26
N PHE A 80 -15.38 -17.89 -16.37
CA PHE A 80 -16.05 -17.66 -17.65
C PHE A 80 -17.51 -18.12 -17.67
N ASN A 81 -17.82 -19.23 -17.00
CA ASN A 81 -19.20 -19.68 -16.86
C ASN A 81 -20.02 -18.68 -16.02
N GLU A 82 -19.46 -18.21 -14.91
CA GLU A 82 -20.13 -17.20 -14.08
C GLU A 82 -20.22 -15.85 -14.79
N PHE A 83 -19.24 -15.48 -15.62
CA PHE A 83 -19.31 -14.28 -16.44
C PHE A 83 -20.52 -14.30 -17.39
N ASP A 84 -20.77 -15.40 -18.10
CA ASP A 84 -21.93 -15.52 -18.99
C ASP A 84 -23.25 -15.37 -18.23
N LEU A 85 -23.36 -16.07 -17.08
CA LEU A 85 -24.54 -16.00 -16.23
C LEU A 85 -24.80 -14.58 -15.70
N LEU A 86 -23.75 -13.82 -15.42
CA LEU A 86 -23.88 -12.42 -15.01
C LEU A 86 -24.23 -11.50 -16.18
N LEU A 87 -23.70 -11.77 -17.37
CA LEU A 87 -24.01 -10.99 -18.56
C LEU A 87 -25.49 -11.12 -18.93
N GLU A 88 -26.07 -12.32 -18.84
CA GLU A 88 -27.51 -12.56 -19.03
C GLU A 88 -28.38 -11.87 -17.97
N LYS A 89 -27.86 -11.74 -16.74
CA LYS A 89 -28.56 -11.05 -15.64
C LYS A 89 -28.42 -9.53 -15.70
N SER A 90 -27.43 -9.03 -16.43
CA SER A 90 -27.18 -7.60 -16.52
C SER A 90 -28.25 -6.91 -17.36
N ILE A 91 -28.77 -5.79 -16.84
CA ILE A 91 -29.78 -4.96 -17.49
C ILE A 91 -29.17 -4.17 -18.67
N ASN A 92 -27.89 -3.82 -18.56
CA ASN A 92 -27.13 -3.03 -19.54
C ASN A 92 -26.13 -3.86 -20.35
N GLY A 93 -26.14 -5.19 -20.22
CA GLY A 93 -25.26 -6.09 -20.96
C GLY A 93 -23.78 -5.94 -20.61
N VAL A 94 -23.46 -5.64 -19.35
CA VAL A 94 -22.08 -5.52 -18.86
C VAL A 94 -21.89 -6.22 -17.52
N VAL A 95 -20.67 -6.68 -17.29
CA VAL A 95 -20.20 -7.21 -16.01
C VAL A 95 -19.11 -6.30 -15.50
N PHE A 96 -19.27 -5.77 -14.29
CA PHE A 96 -18.21 -5.07 -13.58
C PHE A 96 -17.22 -6.09 -13.02
N VAL A 97 -15.94 -5.90 -13.34
CA VAL A 97 -14.83 -6.79 -12.97
C VAL A 97 -13.78 -5.96 -12.25
N GLU A 98 -13.38 -6.43 -11.06
CA GLU A 98 -12.32 -5.82 -10.28
C GLU A 98 -11.37 -6.85 -9.66
N ASN A 99 -10.17 -6.40 -9.26
CA ASN A 99 -9.28 -7.24 -8.47
C ASN A 99 -9.91 -7.64 -7.14
N ASP A 100 -9.65 -8.87 -6.73
CA ASP A 100 -9.91 -9.29 -5.36
C ASP A 100 -8.82 -8.79 -4.42
N HIS A 101 -9.11 -7.71 -3.71
CA HIS A 101 -8.17 -7.10 -2.76
C HIS A 101 -8.05 -7.86 -1.43
N ARG A 102 -8.71 -9.01 -1.24
CA ARG A 102 -8.53 -9.81 -0.02
C ARG A 102 -7.11 -10.36 0.01
N ALA A 103 -6.43 -10.29 1.17
CA ALA A 103 -5.00 -10.65 1.28
C ALA A 103 -4.65 -12.02 0.69
N HIS A 104 -5.40 -13.06 1.04
CA HIS A 104 -5.19 -14.42 0.52
C HIS A 104 -5.51 -14.61 -0.97
N ARG A 105 -6.08 -13.60 -1.63
CA ARG A 105 -6.43 -13.57 -3.07
C ARG A 105 -5.63 -12.51 -3.84
N SER A 106 -4.63 -11.89 -3.21
CA SER A 106 -3.76 -10.89 -3.81
C SER A 106 -2.33 -11.08 -3.33
N VAL A 107 -1.49 -11.65 -4.19
CA VAL A 107 -0.07 -11.94 -3.91
C VAL A 107 0.68 -10.65 -3.57
N ASN A 108 0.48 -9.58 -4.36
CA ASN A 108 1.13 -8.29 -4.13
C ASN A 108 0.73 -7.67 -2.79
N ARG A 109 -0.54 -7.84 -2.40
CA ARG A 109 -1.04 -7.35 -1.10
C ARG A 109 -0.47 -8.17 0.06
N MET A 110 -0.43 -9.49 -0.06
CA MET A 110 0.20 -10.37 0.94
C MET A 110 1.67 -10.00 1.14
N GLU A 111 2.38 -9.69 0.06
CA GLU A 111 3.77 -9.26 0.16
C GLU A 111 3.91 -7.90 0.86
N ALA A 112 3.01 -6.95 0.59
CA ALA A 112 2.97 -5.69 1.32
C ALA A 112 2.71 -5.89 2.82
N ILE A 113 1.76 -6.77 3.18
CA ILE A 113 1.50 -7.17 4.58
C ILE A 113 2.75 -7.77 5.23
N ARG A 114 3.51 -8.59 4.51
CA ARG A 114 4.77 -9.17 4.98
C ARG A 114 5.78 -8.08 5.34
N TYR A 115 5.99 -7.10 4.46
CA TYR A 115 6.90 -5.98 4.73
C TYR A 115 6.42 -5.07 5.86
N ALA A 116 5.12 -4.78 5.94
CA ALA A 116 4.55 -4.03 7.07
C ALA A 116 4.76 -4.77 8.40
N THR A 117 4.68 -6.10 8.39
CA THR A 117 4.96 -6.94 9.56
C THR A 117 6.45 -6.91 9.92
N ILE A 118 7.36 -6.88 8.94
CA ILE A 118 8.80 -6.74 9.19
C ILE A 118 9.10 -5.38 9.82
N ASP A 119 8.53 -4.30 9.28
CA ASP A 119 8.66 -2.96 9.85
C ASP A 119 8.14 -2.91 11.30
N LEU A 120 6.99 -3.54 11.58
CA LEU A 120 6.48 -3.70 12.94
C LEU A 120 7.50 -4.39 13.86
N ILE A 121 8.07 -5.52 13.44
CA ILE A 121 9.04 -6.29 14.23
C ILE A 121 10.28 -5.44 14.53
N ILE A 122 10.81 -4.71 13.55
CA ILE A 122 11.94 -3.79 13.74
C ILE A 122 11.60 -2.75 14.82
N LYS A 123 10.40 -2.15 14.75
CA LYS A 123 9.93 -1.16 15.73
C LYS A 123 9.73 -1.76 17.12
N CYS A 124 9.22 -2.99 17.21
CA CYS A 124 9.09 -3.73 18.47
C CYS A 124 10.44 -3.96 19.15
N HIS A 125 11.51 -4.17 18.40
CA HIS A 125 12.87 -4.33 18.92
C HIS A 125 13.62 -3.01 19.16
N SER A 126 13.00 -1.86 18.87
CA SER A 126 13.57 -0.55 19.16
C SER A 126 13.06 -0.01 20.48
N PHE A 127 13.93 0.03 21.49
CA PHE A 127 13.58 0.41 22.84
C PHE A 127 13.88 1.89 23.12
N CYS A 128 12.98 2.54 23.87
CA CYS A 128 13.18 3.90 24.32
C CYS A 128 14.36 3.95 25.31
N PRO A 129 15.32 4.89 25.15
CA PRO A 129 16.45 5.00 26.06
C PRO A 129 16.05 5.50 27.47
N GLU A 130 14.92 6.21 27.59
CA GLU A 130 14.45 6.76 28.88
C GLU A 130 13.59 5.79 29.69
N CYS A 131 12.68 5.07 29.05
CA CYS A 131 11.71 4.22 29.75
C CYS A 131 11.77 2.73 29.36
N SER A 132 12.69 2.36 28.47
CA SER A 132 12.86 0.99 27.96
C SER A 132 11.62 0.37 27.31
N SER A 133 10.59 1.18 27.00
CA SER A 133 9.41 0.72 26.26
C SER A 133 9.77 0.39 24.81
N PRO A 134 9.26 -0.70 24.22
CA PRO A 134 9.38 -0.94 22.78
C PRO A 134 8.64 0.12 21.95
N GLY A 135 8.92 0.17 20.65
CA GLY A 135 8.26 1.07 19.70
C GLY A 135 8.95 2.43 19.52
N PHE A 136 10.17 2.62 20.00
CA PHE A 136 10.92 3.86 19.83
C PHE A 136 11.39 4.01 18.37
N SER A 137 10.65 4.76 17.57
CA SER A 137 10.79 4.76 16.11
C SER A 137 10.63 6.15 15.52
N VAL A 138 11.00 6.31 14.25
CA VAL A 138 10.86 7.57 13.50
C VAL A 138 9.40 7.98 13.48
N ASN A 139 9.13 9.21 13.92
CA ASN A 139 7.81 9.83 13.91
C ASN A 139 7.68 10.90 12.83
N ARG A 140 8.75 11.66 12.57
CA ARG A 140 8.77 12.73 11.56
C ARG A 140 10.18 13.06 11.10
N GLY A 141 10.27 13.72 9.95
CA GLY A 141 11.47 14.42 9.50
C GLY A 141 11.45 15.89 9.94
N GLU A 142 12.62 16.50 10.16
CA GLU A 142 12.79 17.91 10.49
C GLU A 142 14.00 18.54 9.79
N GLY A 143 13.97 19.87 9.65
CA GLY A 143 15.01 20.65 8.98
C GLY A 143 15.06 20.37 7.48
N ASN A 144 15.98 21.02 6.78
CA ASN A 144 16.03 20.99 5.33
C ASN A 144 17.48 20.77 4.88
N LEU A 145 17.68 19.86 3.94
CA LEU A 145 18.99 19.63 3.33
C LEU A 145 19.23 20.66 2.22
N PRO A 146 20.46 21.20 2.10
CA PRO A 146 20.81 22.11 1.01
C PRO A 146 20.96 21.36 -0.32
N CYS A 147 20.56 22.01 -1.40
CA CYS A 147 20.85 21.55 -2.76
C CYS A 147 22.37 21.60 -3.02
N GLU A 148 22.92 20.55 -3.63
CA GLU A 148 24.35 20.49 -3.96
C GLU A 148 24.78 21.52 -5.01
N TYR A 149 23.85 21.96 -5.87
CA TYR A 149 24.12 22.89 -6.96
C TYR A 149 23.93 24.35 -6.54
N CYS A 150 22.73 24.72 -6.08
CA CYS A 150 22.41 26.13 -5.76
C CYS A 150 22.60 26.50 -4.28
N GLY A 151 22.77 25.51 -3.39
CA GLY A 151 22.92 25.73 -1.95
C GLY A 151 21.63 26.10 -1.19
N PHE A 152 20.50 26.33 -1.87
CA PHE A 152 19.22 26.61 -1.20
C PHE A 152 18.66 25.38 -0.49
N GLU A 153 17.88 25.63 0.56
CA GLU A 153 17.17 24.60 1.32
C GLU A 153 16.09 23.92 0.47
N SER A 154 16.10 22.58 0.45
CA SER A 154 15.10 21.74 -0.21
C SER A 154 14.04 21.25 0.78
N ASP A 155 12.94 20.66 0.31
CA ASP A 155 11.93 20.02 1.19
C ASP A 155 12.38 18.67 1.78
N THR A 156 13.59 18.22 1.47
CA THR A 156 14.11 16.96 1.99
C THR A 156 14.60 17.16 3.41
N PHE A 157 14.04 16.39 4.34
CA PHE A 157 14.37 16.51 5.76
C PHE A 157 15.83 16.18 6.06
N LYS A 158 16.47 16.97 6.92
CA LYS A 158 17.86 16.78 7.37
C LYS A 158 17.98 15.88 8.60
N TYR A 159 16.95 15.86 9.43
CA TYR A 159 16.93 15.12 10.68
C TYR A 159 15.75 14.16 10.73
N LEU A 160 15.94 13.04 11.39
CA LEU A 160 14.89 12.09 11.79
C LEU A 160 14.60 12.28 13.27
N VAL A 161 13.32 12.47 13.62
CA VAL A 161 12.89 12.52 15.02
C VAL A 161 12.28 11.19 15.40
N TYR A 162 12.94 10.51 16.34
CA TYR A 162 12.43 9.31 16.98
C TYR A 162 11.57 9.70 18.18
N LYS A 163 10.47 8.98 18.40
CA LYS A 163 9.55 9.24 19.51
C LYS A 163 9.16 7.98 20.24
N CYS A 164 9.01 8.07 21.56
CA CYS A 164 8.41 7.02 22.37
C CYS A 164 6.92 7.29 22.60
N ASN A 165 6.06 6.34 22.25
CA ASN A 165 4.61 6.45 22.47
C ASN A 165 4.21 6.35 23.95
N LYS A 166 5.09 5.85 24.83
CA LYS A 166 4.81 5.69 26.27
C LYS A 166 5.17 6.91 27.11
N CYS A 167 6.41 7.39 27.01
CA CYS A 167 6.90 8.52 27.84
C CYS A 167 7.01 9.84 27.07
N SER A 168 6.67 9.88 25.78
CA SER A 168 6.82 11.05 24.89
C SER A 168 8.25 11.56 24.71
N PHE A 169 9.28 10.82 25.14
CA PHE A 169 10.66 11.16 24.85
C PHE A 169 10.91 11.21 23.35
N GLU A 170 11.64 12.24 22.90
CA GLU A 170 12.04 12.42 21.51
C GLU A 170 13.56 12.52 21.39
N LYS A 171 14.11 11.91 20.33
CA LYS A 171 15.52 12.04 19.96
C LYS A 171 15.63 12.42 18.49
N ARG A 172 16.29 13.55 18.25
CA ARG A 172 16.63 14.04 16.91
C ARG A 172 17.97 13.47 16.49
N ILE A 173 18.02 12.85 15.31
CA ILE A 173 19.22 12.24 14.73
C ILE A 173 19.42 12.84 13.34
N GLU A 174 20.63 13.34 13.07
CA GLU A 174 20.99 13.80 11.72
C GLU A 174 21.11 12.61 10.78
N ARG A 175 20.54 12.76 9.58
CA ARG A 175 20.63 11.74 8.55
C ARG A 175 22.09 11.54 8.11
N SER A 176 22.48 10.28 7.98
CA SER A 176 23.81 9.91 7.47
C SER A 176 23.76 9.35 6.05
N ASP A 177 22.56 9.07 5.52
CA ASP A 177 22.35 8.55 4.16
C ASP A 177 22.53 9.63 3.08
N ILE A 178 22.31 10.89 3.43
CA ILE A 178 22.38 12.03 2.52
C ILE A 178 22.75 13.31 3.28
N THR A 179 23.64 14.13 2.70
CA THR A 179 24.06 15.43 3.27
C THR A 179 23.63 16.63 2.41
N ASN A 180 23.39 16.40 1.13
CA ASN A 180 22.97 17.39 0.15
C ASN A 180 21.99 16.76 -0.83
N VAL A 181 21.08 17.55 -1.38
CA VAL A 181 20.07 17.09 -2.33
C VAL A 181 20.52 17.35 -3.75
N ASP A 182 20.39 16.34 -4.61
CA ASP A 182 20.60 16.47 -6.06
C ASP A 182 19.65 17.52 -6.63
N GLN A 183 20.15 18.35 -7.54
CA GLN A 183 19.40 19.41 -8.20
C GLN A 183 18.05 18.96 -8.81
N GLN A 184 17.90 17.69 -9.22
CA GLN A 184 16.65 17.14 -9.75
C GLN A 184 15.51 17.08 -8.72
N TYR A 185 15.83 17.10 -7.42
CA TYR A 185 14.88 17.10 -6.30
C TYR A 185 14.81 18.45 -5.58
N CYS A 186 15.44 19.49 -6.13
CA CYS A 186 15.42 20.83 -5.57
C CYS A 186 14.30 21.66 -6.22
N ASN A 187 13.34 22.13 -5.43
CA ASN A 187 12.22 22.96 -5.91
C ASN A 187 12.65 24.29 -6.56
N TYR A 188 13.91 24.72 -6.38
CA TYR A 188 14.47 25.91 -7.03
C TYR A 188 15.19 25.61 -8.34
N CYS A 189 15.85 24.45 -8.45
CA CYS A 189 16.57 24.04 -9.66
C CYS A 189 15.67 23.30 -10.64
N ASN A 190 14.69 22.55 -10.11
CA ASN A 190 13.71 21.76 -10.84
C ASN A 190 12.31 21.98 -10.22
N PRO A 191 11.72 23.17 -10.41
CA PRO A 191 10.36 23.49 -9.93
C PRO A 191 9.27 22.67 -10.62
#